data_AF-A0A166T7V8-F1
#
_entry.id   AF-A0A166T7V8-F1
#
_cell.length_a   1.000
_cell.length_b   1.000
_cell.length_c   1.000
_cell.angle_alpha   90.00
_cell.angle_beta   90.00
_cell.angle_gamma   90.00
#
_symmetry.space_group_name_H-M   'P 1'
#
loop_
_entity.id
_entity.type
_entity.pdbx_description
1 polymer ?
#
loop_
_entity_poly.entity_id
_entity_poly.type
_entity_poly.pdbx_seq_one_letter_code
_entity_poly.pdbx_strand_id
1 'polypeptide(L)'
;MEYRRSIRAIAKNPVQMLAFGVFLLLPAGATVLGAYLAYKLGGELRTTSAPILMGARGAFAVAWVGLSVMVASRSIGKTGRINNEAGMLTTVPARDVVGGLLGGELMRFVTVGAIPVLAISGALSASLGTPLPLIAIVLALLGLILLALLSGHIVGLLLKLALARSEVLAQYKSIITVIVFVLYMGAIVTNAFGDIMTSLGLILQNAPTAWLGDFLVLGIPGTSPSLVRVGGAIALVVVGVPILTVIDVQLAMRLWYGDRVQPENKQYDADETNADFLAGIASGPTRSVVENVWRRTKRSPLRLLYVIYPIFFLTGPIQDAVQAGHVTGSLPVLVSFYGAWALGGATLNPLGDEGAMLPVTLISTVEGKQFVKGHMIAVSIVGLPIIVVATALTGFLSPLEPTRWILLMGVSVLLGLAGIAVAIGIGSTFPRFGEVNVTKSRRAVVPSKTAFVTYSAVLMIGYGGAVIAITPSTAASVASMVHFLTGVLGYALEISPGRVRLVAGAVAAVLGLVAPPAAYRYSVRRFDSYVLDGDDSGSAALRGLFDLFDHA
;
A
#
# COMPACT_ATOMS: atom_id res chain seq x y z
N MET A 1 9.42 -17.54 20.94
CA MET A 1 8.39 -16.63 21.52
C MET A 1 7.84 -15.62 20.52
N GLU A 2 8.68 -15.03 19.67
CA GLU A 2 8.29 -13.97 18.72
C GLU A 2 7.19 -14.38 17.72
N TYR A 3 7.24 -15.62 17.24
CA TYR A 3 6.20 -16.20 16.38
C TYR A 3 4.85 -16.35 17.11
N ARG A 4 4.83 -16.97 18.30
CA ARG A 4 3.61 -17.12 19.13
C ARG A 4 2.97 -15.78 19.47
N ARG A 5 3.78 -14.74 19.69
CA ARG A 5 3.29 -13.37 19.90
C ARG A 5 2.60 -12.80 18.66
N SER A 6 3.14 -13.07 17.48
CA SER A 6 2.56 -12.65 16.20
C SER A 6 1.18 -13.28 15.97
N ILE A 7 1.03 -14.58 16.26
CA ILE A 7 -0.27 -15.26 16.21
C ILE A 7 -1.26 -14.64 17.19
N ARG A 8 -0.84 -14.44 18.46
CA ARG A 8 -1.70 -13.84 19.49
C ARG A 8 -2.18 -12.44 19.12
N ALA A 9 -1.34 -11.64 18.44
CA ALA A 9 -1.74 -10.32 17.98
C ALA A 9 -2.88 -10.37 16.95
N ILE A 10 -2.85 -11.35 16.03
CA ILE A 10 -3.91 -11.55 15.02
C ILE A 10 -5.17 -12.12 15.69
N ALA A 11 -5.01 -13.12 16.56
CA ALA A 11 -6.13 -13.80 17.23
C ALA A 11 -6.94 -12.87 18.14
N LYS A 12 -6.34 -11.81 18.68
CA LYS A 12 -7.03 -10.82 19.53
C LYS A 12 -8.00 -9.91 18.76
N ASN A 13 -7.91 -9.85 17.42
CA ASN A 13 -8.75 -8.98 16.61
C ASN A 13 -9.61 -9.82 15.65
N PRO A 14 -10.93 -9.94 15.89
CA PRO A 14 -11.79 -10.83 15.11
C PRO A 14 -11.82 -10.45 13.62
N VAL A 15 -11.70 -9.15 13.29
CA VAL A 15 -11.62 -8.68 11.90
C VAL A 15 -10.31 -9.10 11.25
N GLN A 16 -9.18 -9.03 11.96
CA GLN A 16 -7.91 -9.51 11.43
C GLN A 16 -7.89 -11.03 11.28
N MET A 17 -8.55 -11.76 12.18
CA MET A 17 -8.67 -13.22 12.11
C MET A 17 -9.54 -13.64 10.92
N LEU A 18 -10.69 -12.99 10.71
CA LEU A 18 -11.54 -13.21 9.53
C LEU A 18 -10.81 -12.85 8.24
N ALA A 19 -10.18 -11.67 8.18
CA ALA A 19 -9.40 -11.27 7.01
C ALA A 19 -8.25 -12.24 6.71
N PHE A 20 -7.58 -12.75 7.74
CA PHE A 20 -6.57 -13.79 7.60
C PHE A 20 -7.17 -15.11 7.10
N GLY A 21 -8.32 -15.53 7.61
CA GLY A 21 -9.02 -16.73 7.14
C GLY A 21 -9.44 -16.63 5.67
N VAL A 22 -10.04 -15.51 5.25
CA VAL A 22 -10.37 -15.24 3.85
C VAL A 22 -9.11 -15.20 2.98
N PHE A 23 -8.06 -14.54 3.46
CA PHE A 23 -6.76 -14.52 2.78
C PHE A 23 -6.19 -15.93 2.59
N LEU A 24 -6.38 -16.84 3.54
CA LEU A 24 -5.94 -18.24 3.44
C LEU A 24 -6.73 -19.07 2.41
N LEU A 25 -7.90 -18.63 1.95
CA LEU A 25 -8.62 -19.31 0.87
C LEU A 25 -7.86 -19.26 -0.45
N LEU A 26 -7.15 -18.16 -0.73
CA LEU A 26 -6.33 -18.02 -1.94
C LEU A 26 -5.19 -19.06 -2.02
N PRO A 27 -4.28 -19.16 -1.03
CA PRO A 27 -3.25 -20.19 -1.05
C PRO A 27 -3.84 -21.60 -0.91
N ALA A 28 -4.99 -21.79 -0.25
CA ALA A 28 -5.66 -23.09 -0.22
C ALA A 28 -6.13 -23.52 -1.61
N GLY A 29 -6.80 -22.64 -2.35
CA GLY A 29 -7.20 -22.89 -3.75
C GLY A 29 -5.99 -23.15 -4.66
N ALA A 30 -4.95 -22.33 -4.53
CA ALA A 30 -3.69 -22.52 -5.26
C ALA A 30 -3.00 -23.84 -4.89
N THR A 31 -3.12 -24.30 -3.64
CA THR A 31 -2.57 -25.58 -3.19
C THR A 31 -3.30 -26.75 -3.83
N VAL A 32 -4.64 -26.74 -3.81
CA VAL A 32 -5.45 -27.81 -4.43
C VAL A 32 -5.20 -27.86 -5.94
N LEU A 33 -5.28 -26.71 -6.61
CA LEU A 33 -5.01 -26.61 -8.05
C LEU A 33 -3.56 -27.02 -8.37
N GLY A 34 -2.59 -26.52 -7.61
CA GLY A 34 -1.18 -26.84 -7.79
C GLY A 34 -0.88 -28.32 -7.58
N ALA A 35 -1.49 -28.96 -6.58
CA ALA A 35 -1.34 -30.39 -6.32
C ALA A 35 -1.98 -31.22 -7.44
N TYR A 36 -3.16 -30.84 -7.92
CA TYR A 36 -3.81 -31.47 -9.07
C TYR A 36 -2.94 -31.36 -10.34
N LEU A 37 -2.44 -30.16 -10.65
CA LEU A 37 -1.56 -29.92 -11.79
C LEU A 37 -0.24 -30.69 -11.67
N ALA A 38 0.36 -30.74 -10.48
CA ALA A 38 1.58 -31.50 -10.22
C ALA A 38 1.36 -33.01 -10.37
N TYR A 39 0.21 -33.54 -9.94
CA TYR A 39 -0.16 -34.94 -10.18
C TYR A 39 -0.30 -35.23 -11.68
N LYS A 40 -0.99 -34.37 -12.44
CA LYS A 40 -1.14 -34.52 -13.90
C LYS A 40 0.20 -34.45 -14.62
N LEU A 41 1.02 -33.46 -14.30
CA LEU A 41 2.36 -33.27 -14.85
C LEU A 41 3.25 -34.49 -14.59
N GLY A 42 3.21 -35.08 -13.39
CA GLY A 42 3.95 -36.29 -13.08
C GLY A 42 3.58 -37.47 -14.00
N GLY A 43 2.32 -37.56 -14.41
CA GLY A 43 1.85 -38.60 -15.34
C GLY A 43 2.40 -38.40 -16.75
N GLU A 44 2.42 -37.15 -17.23
CA GLU A 44 2.96 -36.79 -18.54
C GLU A 44 4.49 -36.92 -18.61
N LEU A 45 5.20 -36.57 -17.53
CA LEU A 45 6.66 -36.67 -17.46
C LEU A 45 7.17 -38.12 -17.49
N ARG A 46 6.31 -39.11 -17.29
CA ARG A 46 6.66 -40.53 -17.49
C ARG A 46 6.78 -40.90 -18.97
N THR A 47 6.10 -40.17 -19.85
CA THR A 47 6.04 -40.48 -21.29
C THR A 47 6.78 -39.45 -22.15
N THR A 48 6.99 -38.24 -21.64
CA THR A 48 7.51 -37.10 -22.41
C THR A 48 8.63 -36.40 -21.66
N SER A 49 9.74 -36.07 -22.34
CA SER A 49 10.78 -35.22 -21.78
C SER A 49 10.40 -33.74 -21.90
N ALA A 50 10.42 -33.01 -20.78
CA ALA A 50 10.20 -31.57 -20.74
C ALA A 50 11.49 -30.86 -20.28
N PRO A 51 11.89 -29.73 -20.89
CA PRO A 51 13.11 -28.99 -20.54
C PRO A 51 12.94 -28.16 -19.25
N ILE A 52 12.51 -28.80 -18.15
CA ILE A 52 12.19 -28.13 -16.89
C ILE A 52 13.42 -27.70 -16.06
N LEU A 53 14.60 -28.27 -16.33
CA LEU A 53 15.82 -28.00 -15.55
C LEU A 53 16.30 -26.54 -15.70
N MET A 54 16.29 -25.98 -16.91
CA MET A 54 16.71 -24.60 -17.14
C MET A 54 15.76 -23.62 -16.45
N GLY A 55 14.45 -23.86 -16.57
CA GLY A 55 13.42 -23.13 -15.85
C GLY A 55 13.58 -23.22 -14.34
N ALA A 56 13.85 -24.41 -13.79
CA ALA A 56 14.08 -24.62 -12.36
C ALA A 56 15.28 -23.83 -11.83
N ARG A 57 16.42 -23.85 -12.55
CA ARG A 57 17.62 -23.09 -12.19
C ARG A 57 17.37 -21.58 -12.16
N GLY A 58 16.79 -21.04 -13.22
CA GLY A 58 16.45 -19.63 -13.32
C GLY A 58 15.44 -19.21 -12.25
N ALA A 59 14.38 -20.01 -12.05
CA ALA A 59 13.35 -19.75 -11.05
C ALA A 59 13.92 -19.74 -9.62
N PHE A 60 14.81 -20.67 -9.27
CA PHE A 60 15.45 -20.69 -7.94
C PHE A 60 16.36 -19.50 -7.70
N ALA A 61 17.14 -19.09 -8.70
CA ALA A 61 17.99 -17.92 -8.59
C ALA A 61 17.17 -16.64 -8.40
N VAL A 62 16.11 -16.48 -9.19
CA VAL A 62 15.19 -15.34 -9.08
C VAL A 62 14.44 -15.35 -7.75
N ALA A 63 13.94 -16.51 -7.32
CA ALA A 63 13.26 -16.67 -6.04
C ALA A 63 14.19 -16.32 -4.87
N TRP A 64 15.47 -16.70 -4.95
CA TRP A 64 16.47 -16.34 -3.94
C TRP A 64 16.66 -14.82 -3.86
N VAL A 65 16.85 -14.15 -5.01
CA VAL A 65 16.99 -12.68 -5.06
C VAL A 65 15.73 -12.00 -4.52
N GLY A 66 14.55 -12.39 -5.01
CA GLY A 66 13.27 -11.82 -4.62
C GLY A 66 13.00 -11.96 -3.12
N LEU A 67 13.20 -13.18 -2.57
CA LEU A 67 13.06 -13.42 -1.13
C LEU A 67 14.10 -12.64 -0.32
N SER A 68 15.36 -12.56 -0.79
CA SER A 68 16.41 -11.78 -0.12
C SER A 68 16.06 -10.30 -0.05
N VAL A 69 15.56 -9.71 -1.15
CA VAL A 69 15.11 -8.31 -1.22
C VAL A 69 13.90 -8.09 -0.31
N MET A 70 12.94 -9.03 -0.29
CA MET A 70 11.79 -8.96 0.60
C MET A 70 12.22 -8.99 2.08
N VAL A 71 13.16 -9.86 2.45
CA VAL A 71 13.69 -9.92 3.82
C VAL A 71 14.51 -8.67 4.15
N ALA A 72 15.33 -8.17 3.22
CA ALA A 72 16.10 -6.94 3.41
C ALA A 72 15.18 -5.74 3.66
N SER A 73 14.14 -5.55 2.85
CA SER A 73 13.16 -4.48 3.03
C SER A 73 12.44 -4.58 4.39
N ARG A 74 12.08 -5.79 4.83
CA ARG A 74 11.53 -6.05 6.16
C ARG A 74 12.54 -5.79 7.28
N SER A 75 13.82 -6.00 7.04
CA SER A 75 14.91 -5.74 7.98
C SER A 75 15.14 -4.26 8.21
N ILE A 76 15.02 -3.46 7.15
CA ILE A 76 15.02 -1.98 7.20
C ILE A 76 13.85 -1.49 8.06
N GLY A 77 12.63 -1.96 7.79
CA GLY A 77 11.41 -1.43 8.41
C GLY A 77 11.03 -2.03 9.76
N LYS A 78 11.12 -3.35 9.93
CA LYS A 78 10.53 -4.13 11.04
C LYS A 78 11.55 -4.91 11.88
N THR A 79 12.44 -5.70 11.27
CA THR A 79 13.24 -6.70 12.01
C THR A 79 14.52 -6.14 12.64
N GLY A 80 15.14 -5.10 12.09
CA GLY A 80 16.30 -4.48 12.75
C GLY A 80 15.94 -3.41 13.80
N ARG A 81 14.75 -3.47 14.40
CA ARG A 81 14.39 -2.66 15.58
C ARG A 81 13.85 -3.63 16.63
N ILE A 82 14.54 -3.71 17.76
CA ILE A 82 14.18 -4.62 18.82
C ILE A 82 13.03 -3.97 19.61
N ASN A 83 11.93 -4.70 19.84
CA ASN A 83 10.86 -4.18 20.69
C ASN A 83 11.35 -4.18 22.13
N ASN A 84 11.19 -3.08 22.88
CA ASN A 84 11.82 -2.90 24.18
C ASN A 84 13.35 -3.06 24.10
N GLU A 85 13.97 -2.39 23.11
CA GLU A 85 15.40 -2.45 22.76
C GLU A 85 16.32 -2.38 23.99
N ALA A 86 16.09 -1.40 24.88
CA ALA A 86 16.88 -1.23 26.10
C ALA A 86 16.82 -2.45 27.04
N GLY A 87 15.65 -3.09 27.18
CA GLY A 87 15.50 -4.28 28.03
C GLY A 87 16.08 -5.54 27.39
N MET A 88 15.91 -5.73 26.08
CA MET A 88 16.44 -6.91 25.40
C MET A 88 17.97 -6.87 25.25
N LEU A 89 18.55 -5.71 24.93
CA LEU A 89 20.00 -5.57 24.76
C LEU A 89 20.79 -5.63 26.07
N THR A 90 20.12 -5.51 27.22
CA THR A 90 20.76 -5.60 28.54
C THR A 90 20.59 -6.97 29.21
N THR A 91 19.54 -7.72 28.85
CA THR A 91 19.18 -8.99 29.53
C THR A 91 19.45 -10.25 28.71
N VAL A 92 19.58 -10.14 27.38
CA VAL A 92 19.72 -11.30 26.49
C VAL A 92 20.94 -11.12 25.58
N PRO A 93 21.80 -12.15 25.40
CA PRO A 93 22.90 -12.09 24.44
C PRO A 93 22.39 -11.79 23.03
N ALA A 94 23.07 -10.91 22.29
CA ALA A 94 22.63 -10.47 20.96
C ALA A 94 22.45 -11.62 19.95
N ARG A 95 23.27 -12.67 20.05
CA ARG A 95 23.13 -13.89 19.22
C ARG A 95 21.76 -14.55 19.38
N ASP A 96 21.21 -14.55 20.59
CA ASP A 96 19.93 -15.18 20.88
C ASP A 96 18.77 -14.27 20.43
N VAL A 97 18.98 -12.95 20.47
CA VAL A 97 18.06 -11.96 19.89
C VAL A 97 17.98 -12.14 18.37
N VAL A 98 19.13 -12.22 17.68
CA VAL A 98 19.19 -12.48 16.23
C VAL A 98 18.53 -13.81 15.90
N GLY A 99 18.87 -14.89 16.61
CA GLY A 99 18.25 -16.21 16.43
C GLY A 99 16.73 -16.18 16.64
N GLY A 100 16.24 -15.43 17.62
CA GLY A 100 14.81 -15.24 17.87
C GLY A 100 14.09 -14.47 16.75
N LEU A 101 14.74 -13.48 16.14
CA LEU A 101 14.21 -12.72 15.01
C LEU A 101 14.18 -13.58 13.73
N LEU A 102 15.30 -14.21 13.38
CA LEU A 102 15.43 -15.07 12.20
C LEU A 102 14.53 -16.31 12.33
N GLY A 103 14.56 -17.00 13.47
CA GLY A 103 13.68 -18.14 13.73
C GLY A 103 12.21 -17.75 13.71
N GLY A 104 11.87 -16.57 14.22
CA GLY A 104 10.51 -16.03 14.11
C GLY A 104 10.06 -15.80 12.66
N GLU A 105 10.97 -15.35 11.79
CA GLU A 105 10.69 -15.14 10.37
C GLU A 105 10.62 -16.45 9.58
N LEU A 106 11.55 -17.38 9.83
CA LEU A 106 11.51 -18.74 9.27
C LEU A 106 10.18 -19.44 9.60
N MET A 107 9.72 -19.37 10.85
CA MET A 107 8.44 -19.97 11.25
C MET A 107 7.26 -19.33 10.51
N ARG A 108 7.30 -18.04 10.18
CA ARG A 108 6.24 -17.40 9.37
C ARG A 108 6.21 -17.96 7.95
N PHE A 109 7.38 -18.12 7.32
CA PHE A 109 7.48 -18.75 6.00
C PHE A 109 6.99 -20.21 6.04
N VAL A 110 7.44 -21.00 7.02
CA VAL A 110 7.03 -22.41 7.17
C VAL A 110 5.53 -22.55 7.41
N THR A 111 4.93 -21.69 8.24
CA THR A 111 3.48 -21.77 8.55
C THR A 111 2.61 -21.63 7.31
N VAL A 112 2.97 -20.72 6.42
CA VAL A 112 2.18 -20.44 5.20
C VAL A 112 2.58 -21.39 4.07
N GLY A 113 3.86 -21.74 3.96
CA GLY A 113 4.40 -22.52 2.86
C GLY A 113 4.33 -24.04 3.03
N ALA A 114 4.32 -24.58 4.26
CA ALA A 114 4.47 -26.02 4.48
C ALA A 114 3.33 -26.84 3.84
N ILE A 115 2.08 -26.42 4.01
CA ILE A 115 0.92 -27.13 3.44
C ILE A 115 0.98 -27.14 1.90
N PRO A 116 1.11 -25.98 1.20
CA PRO A 116 1.26 -25.95 -0.25
C PRO A 116 2.42 -26.82 -0.75
N VAL A 117 3.60 -26.69 -0.13
CA VAL A 117 4.80 -27.40 -0.57
C VAL A 117 4.60 -28.91 -0.43
N LEU A 118 4.16 -29.40 0.73
CA LEU A 118 3.97 -30.82 0.98
C LEU A 118 2.87 -31.41 0.10
N ALA A 119 1.76 -30.69 -0.11
CA ALA A 119 0.67 -31.15 -0.96
C ALA A 119 1.10 -31.24 -2.44
N ILE A 120 1.76 -30.20 -2.97
CA ILE A 120 2.22 -30.16 -4.36
C ILE A 120 3.31 -31.22 -4.60
N SER A 121 4.33 -31.27 -3.74
CA SER A 121 5.44 -32.21 -3.89
C SER A 121 5.00 -33.65 -3.64
N GLY A 122 4.04 -33.86 -2.72
CA GLY A 122 3.43 -35.16 -2.44
C GLY A 122 2.60 -35.67 -3.61
N ALA A 123 1.79 -34.80 -4.22
CA ALA A 123 1.02 -35.15 -5.41
C ALA A 123 1.91 -35.51 -6.60
N LEU A 124 2.99 -34.75 -6.83
CA LEU A 124 4.00 -35.09 -7.84
C LEU A 124 4.66 -36.45 -7.57
N SER A 125 5.06 -36.69 -6.32
CA SER A 125 5.70 -37.95 -5.90
C SER A 125 4.77 -39.15 -6.04
N ALA A 126 3.50 -38.99 -5.67
CA ALA A 126 2.47 -40.02 -5.84
C ALA A 126 2.26 -40.36 -7.32
N SER A 127 2.24 -39.33 -8.18
CA SER A 127 2.11 -39.51 -9.62
C SER A 127 3.33 -40.19 -10.23
N LEU A 128 4.55 -39.83 -9.80
CA LEU A 128 5.79 -40.43 -10.29
C LEU A 128 6.08 -41.81 -9.70
N GLY A 129 5.46 -42.18 -8.57
CA GLY A 129 5.68 -43.46 -7.89
C GLY A 129 7.00 -43.53 -7.13
N THR A 130 7.56 -42.37 -6.75
CA THR A 130 8.82 -42.27 -5.99
C THR A 130 8.71 -41.15 -4.95
N PRO A 131 9.22 -41.33 -3.71
CA PRO A 131 9.21 -40.28 -2.68
C PRO A 131 10.28 -39.22 -2.90
N LEU A 132 11.21 -39.42 -3.84
CA LEU A 132 12.38 -38.57 -4.02
C LEU A 132 12.03 -37.10 -4.36
N PRO A 133 11.08 -36.79 -5.27
CA PRO A 133 10.68 -35.42 -5.55
C PRO A 133 10.14 -34.69 -4.32
N LEU A 134 9.41 -35.35 -3.42
CA LEU A 134 8.93 -34.75 -2.17
C LEU A 134 10.10 -34.31 -1.28
N ILE A 135 11.07 -35.19 -1.06
CA ILE A 135 12.24 -34.88 -0.23
C ILE A 135 13.09 -33.78 -0.89
N ALA A 136 13.34 -33.92 -2.20
CA ALA A 136 14.13 -32.98 -2.98
C ALA A 136 13.51 -31.56 -2.96
N ILE A 137 12.22 -31.44 -3.24
CA ILE A 137 11.52 -30.14 -3.28
C ILE A 137 11.49 -29.49 -1.89
N VAL A 138 11.16 -30.25 -0.84
CA VAL A 138 11.10 -29.72 0.53
C VAL A 138 12.46 -29.19 0.97
N LEU A 139 13.53 -29.97 0.78
CA LEU A 139 14.87 -29.57 1.20
C LEU A 139 15.44 -28.44 0.33
N ALA A 140 15.18 -28.43 -0.99
CA ALA A 140 15.58 -27.34 -1.88
C ALA A 140 14.98 -26.01 -1.43
N LEU A 141 13.67 -26.00 -1.18
CA LEU A 141 12.94 -24.80 -0.77
C LEU A 141 13.33 -24.34 0.64
N LEU A 142 13.58 -25.27 1.56
CA LEU A 142 14.09 -24.93 2.89
C LEU A 142 15.48 -24.28 2.79
N GLY A 143 16.39 -24.85 2.00
CA GLY A 143 17.71 -24.28 1.74
C GLY A 143 17.62 -22.88 1.11
N LEU A 144 16.74 -22.72 0.12
CA LEU A 144 16.44 -21.44 -0.52
C LEU A 144 15.98 -20.38 0.50
N ILE A 145 15.00 -20.72 1.34
CA ILE A 145 14.46 -19.82 2.36
C ILE A 145 15.54 -19.43 3.37
N LEU A 146 16.33 -20.39 3.86
CA LEU A 146 17.40 -20.11 4.83
C LEU A 146 18.47 -19.18 4.26
N LEU A 147 18.95 -19.48 3.05
CA LEU A 147 19.94 -18.64 2.37
C LEU A 147 19.40 -17.24 2.11
N ALA A 148 18.17 -17.12 1.59
CA ALA A 148 17.55 -15.82 1.30
C ALA A 148 17.24 -15.02 2.57
N LEU A 149 16.84 -15.69 3.66
CA LEU A 149 16.58 -15.07 4.94
C LEU A 149 17.86 -14.44 5.51
N LEU A 150 18.97 -15.19 5.50
CA LEU A 150 20.24 -14.73 6.03
C LEU A 150 20.86 -13.64 5.15
N SER A 151 20.96 -13.86 3.83
CA SER A 151 21.50 -12.85 2.90
C SER A 151 20.67 -11.57 2.93
N GLY A 152 19.34 -11.69 2.92
CA GLY A 152 18.44 -10.55 3.00
C GLY A 152 18.57 -9.78 4.31
N HIS A 153 18.67 -10.47 5.45
CA HIS A 153 18.84 -9.80 6.74
C HIS A 153 20.17 -9.05 6.81
N ILE A 154 21.28 -9.69 6.40
CA ILE A 154 22.61 -9.07 6.28
C ILE A 154 22.57 -7.81 5.42
N VAL A 155 22.00 -7.89 4.21
CA VAL A 155 21.87 -6.73 3.31
C VAL A 155 21.05 -5.63 3.96
N GLY A 156 19.96 -5.97 4.66
CA GLY A 156 19.15 -5.01 5.39
C GLY A 156 19.89 -4.31 6.53
N LEU A 157 20.73 -5.04 7.28
CA LEU A 157 21.58 -4.48 8.34
C LEU A 157 22.68 -3.58 7.77
N LEU A 158 23.34 -4.00 6.69
CA LEU A 158 24.34 -3.20 5.98
C LEU A 158 23.73 -1.90 5.45
N LEU A 159 22.54 -1.99 4.85
CA LEU A 159 21.84 -0.81 4.37
C LEU A 159 21.50 0.11 5.54
N LYS A 160 20.98 -0.40 6.67
CA LYS A 160 20.75 0.42 7.87
C LYS A 160 22.02 1.12 8.36
N LEU A 161 23.15 0.44 8.41
CA LEU A 161 24.43 1.02 8.79
C LEU A 161 24.84 2.15 7.83
N ALA A 162 24.67 1.95 6.53
CA ALA A 162 24.95 2.97 5.53
C ALA A 162 23.98 4.17 5.65
N LEU A 163 22.67 3.92 5.80
CA LEU A 163 21.66 4.98 5.95
C LEU A 163 21.86 5.77 7.25
N ALA A 164 22.29 5.12 8.34
CA ALA A 164 22.51 5.76 9.63
C ALA A 164 23.75 6.68 9.65
N ARG A 165 24.66 6.52 8.69
CA ARG A 165 25.90 7.31 8.58
C ARG A 165 25.85 8.39 7.51
N SER A 166 24.77 8.46 6.72
CA SER A 166 24.67 9.39 5.59
C SER A 166 23.82 10.62 5.94
N GLU A 167 24.47 11.76 6.09
CA GLU A 167 23.81 13.07 6.25
C GLU A 167 22.98 13.45 5.01
N VAL A 168 23.52 13.16 3.82
CA VAL A 168 22.86 13.42 2.52
C VAL A 168 21.52 12.69 2.45
N LEU A 169 21.47 11.43 2.86
CA LEU A 169 20.24 10.66 2.87
C LEU A 169 19.24 11.19 3.91
N ALA A 170 19.72 11.62 5.08
CA ALA A 170 18.86 12.22 6.10
C ALA A 170 18.22 13.53 5.55
N GLN A 171 18.99 14.34 4.85
CA GLN A 171 18.56 15.59 4.24
C GLN A 171 17.56 15.37 3.08
N TYR A 172 17.82 14.42 2.19
CA TYR A 172 17.00 14.18 0.98
C TYR A 172 16.02 13.01 1.09
N LYS A 173 15.78 12.50 2.31
CA LYS A 173 14.95 11.32 2.55
C LYS A 173 13.59 11.38 1.85
N SER A 174 12.92 12.53 1.91
CA SER A 174 11.60 12.71 1.28
C SER A 174 11.69 12.62 -0.24
N ILE A 175 12.68 13.29 -0.84
CA ILE A 175 12.90 13.27 -2.30
C ILE A 175 13.24 11.84 -2.75
N ILE A 176 14.15 11.17 -2.04
CA ILE A 176 14.53 9.78 -2.36
C ILE A 176 13.33 8.85 -2.24
N THR A 177 12.47 9.03 -1.23
CA THR A 177 11.24 8.25 -1.09
C THR A 177 10.30 8.47 -2.27
N VAL A 178 10.13 9.72 -2.73
CA VAL A 178 9.33 10.04 -3.92
C VAL A 178 9.93 9.42 -5.18
N ILE A 179 11.24 9.55 -5.40
CA ILE A 179 11.93 8.95 -6.56
C ILE A 179 11.77 7.42 -6.55
N VAL A 180 12.03 6.77 -5.40
CA VAL A 180 11.86 5.31 -5.27
C VAL A 180 10.42 4.90 -5.53
N PHE A 181 9.43 5.67 -5.04
CA PHE A 181 8.03 5.42 -5.31
C PHE A 181 7.71 5.55 -6.81
N VAL A 182 8.18 6.60 -7.48
CA VAL A 182 7.99 6.81 -8.93
C VAL A 182 8.64 5.69 -9.73
N LEU A 183 9.88 5.30 -9.41
CA LEU A 183 10.56 4.18 -10.07
C LEU A 183 9.82 2.86 -9.84
N TYR A 184 9.36 2.60 -8.62
CA TYR A 184 8.56 1.42 -8.28
C TYR A 184 7.24 1.37 -9.06
N MET A 185 6.51 2.50 -9.11
CA MET A 185 5.28 2.61 -9.87
C MET A 185 5.52 2.46 -11.36
N GLY A 186 6.57 3.10 -11.90
CA GLY A 186 7.00 2.94 -13.28
C GLY A 186 7.27 1.48 -13.63
N ALA A 187 8.02 0.77 -12.78
CA ALA A 187 8.33 -0.64 -13.00
C ALA A 187 7.11 -1.58 -12.91
N ILE A 188 6.10 -1.25 -12.11
CA ILE A 188 4.80 -1.98 -12.12
C ILE A 188 4.07 -1.73 -13.43
N VAL A 189 3.96 -0.46 -13.83
CA VAL A 189 3.17 -0.02 -14.96
C VAL A 189 3.76 -0.50 -16.30
N THR A 190 5.08 -0.55 -16.43
CA THR A 190 5.74 -1.03 -17.66
C THR A 190 5.97 -2.54 -17.67
N ASN A 191 5.55 -3.26 -16.62
CA ASN A 191 5.92 -4.66 -16.38
C ASN A 191 7.45 -4.90 -16.34
N ALA A 192 8.26 -3.86 -16.10
CA ALA A 192 9.71 -3.99 -16.02
C ALA A 192 10.14 -5.00 -14.94
N PHE A 193 9.35 -5.18 -13.88
CA PHE A 193 9.62 -6.25 -12.91
C PHE A 193 9.62 -7.64 -13.57
N GLY A 194 8.66 -7.94 -14.45
CA GLY A 194 8.60 -9.21 -15.18
C GLY A 194 9.82 -9.41 -16.09
N ASP A 195 10.21 -8.37 -16.81
CA ASP A 195 11.39 -8.38 -17.68
C ASP A 195 12.67 -8.59 -16.87
N ILE A 196 12.84 -7.84 -15.78
CA ILE A 196 13.98 -7.97 -14.86
C ILE A 196 14.03 -9.38 -14.28
N MET A 197 12.91 -9.94 -13.82
CA MET A 197 12.89 -11.31 -13.29
C MET A 197 13.30 -12.33 -14.36
N THR A 198 12.83 -12.17 -15.59
CA THR A 198 13.17 -13.06 -16.71
C THR A 198 14.66 -12.95 -17.05
N SER A 199 15.19 -11.74 -17.21
CA SER A 199 16.60 -11.50 -17.49
C SER A 199 17.51 -12.01 -16.35
N LEU A 200 17.14 -11.74 -15.09
CA LEU A 200 17.87 -12.26 -13.93
C LEU A 200 17.87 -13.79 -13.91
N GLY A 201 16.76 -14.44 -14.27
CA GLY A 201 16.69 -15.90 -14.39
C GLY A 201 17.71 -16.45 -15.38
N LEU A 202 17.85 -15.81 -16.55
CA LEU A 202 18.81 -16.20 -17.57
C LEU A 202 20.27 -15.91 -17.18
N ILE A 203 20.53 -14.79 -16.50
CA ILE A 203 21.88 -14.40 -16.06
C ILE A 203 22.34 -15.29 -14.90
N LEU A 204 21.45 -15.53 -13.93
CA LEU A 204 21.79 -16.19 -12.67
C LEU A 204 21.61 -17.71 -12.71
N GLN A 205 21.16 -18.32 -13.80
CA GLN A 205 21.01 -19.78 -13.92
C GLN A 205 22.31 -20.58 -13.70
N ASN A 206 23.47 -19.92 -13.76
CA ASN A 206 24.78 -20.52 -13.48
C ASN A 206 25.35 -20.13 -12.11
N ALA A 207 24.68 -19.26 -11.36
CA ALA A 207 25.11 -18.88 -10.01
C ALA A 207 25.01 -20.08 -9.06
N PRO A 208 25.81 -20.11 -7.98
CA PRO A 208 25.75 -21.20 -6.99
C PRO A 208 24.35 -21.42 -6.38
N THR A 209 23.56 -20.35 -6.23
CA THR A 209 22.18 -20.44 -5.73
C THR A 209 21.25 -21.17 -6.71
N ALA A 210 21.53 -21.14 -8.01
CA ALA A 210 20.78 -21.87 -9.03
C ALA A 210 21.02 -23.39 -8.98
N TRP A 211 22.09 -23.86 -8.33
CA TRP A 211 22.36 -25.29 -8.16
C TRP A 211 21.27 -25.99 -7.33
N LEU A 212 20.53 -25.26 -6.50
CA LEU A 212 19.33 -25.76 -5.84
C LEU A 212 18.24 -26.17 -6.84
N GLY A 213 18.24 -25.63 -8.05
CA GLY A 213 17.37 -26.07 -9.15
C GLY A 213 17.73 -27.46 -9.68
N ASP A 214 19.01 -27.85 -9.69
CA ASP A 214 19.43 -29.23 -9.98
C ASP A 214 18.99 -30.18 -8.86
N PHE A 215 19.10 -29.74 -7.61
CA PHE A 215 18.63 -30.51 -6.45
C PHE A 215 17.10 -30.67 -6.47
N LEU A 216 16.35 -29.62 -6.84
CA LEU A 216 14.88 -29.61 -6.92
C LEU A 216 14.32 -30.71 -7.82
N VAL A 217 14.93 -30.91 -8.99
CA VAL A 217 14.40 -31.84 -10.00
C VAL A 217 14.88 -33.28 -9.80
N LEU A 218 15.59 -33.57 -8.70
CA LEU A 218 16.01 -34.93 -8.38
C LEU A 218 14.81 -35.87 -8.28
N GLY A 219 14.90 -36.99 -8.98
CA GLY A 219 13.83 -38.00 -9.04
C GLY A 219 12.72 -37.68 -10.04
N ILE A 220 12.84 -36.60 -10.83
CA ILE A 220 11.92 -36.31 -11.92
C ILE A 220 12.46 -36.91 -13.23
N PRO A 221 11.75 -37.86 -13.87
CA PRO A 221 12.16 -38.46 -15.13
C PRO A 221 12.33 -37.43 -16.24
N GLY A 222 13.23 -37.71 -17.18
CA GLY A 222 13.49 -36.81 -18.32
C GLY A 222 14.27 -35.53 -17.97
N THR A 223 14.66 -35.35 -16.70
CA THR A 223 15.61 -34.32 -16.28
C THR A 223 17.00 -34.92 -16.10
N SER A 224 18.02 -34.27 -16.64
CA SER A 224 19.42 -34.67 -16.46
C SER A 224 20.14 -33.68 -15.53
N PRO A 225 19.84 -33.67 -14.21
CA PRO A 225 20.50 -32.78 -13.26
C PRO A 225 21.97 -33.15 -13.10
N SER A 226 22.82 -32.15 -12.86
CA SER A 226 24.24 -32.36 -12.60
C SER A 226 24.47 -32.74 -11.15
N LEU A 227 25.00 -33.95 -10.90
CA LEU A 227 25.32 -34.42 -9.55
C LEU A 227 26.36 -33.52 -8.84
N VAL A 228 27.27 -32.90 -9.58
CA VAL A 228 28.22 -31.93 -9.03
C VAL A 228 27.50 -30.69 -8.49
N ARG A 229 26.51 -30.18 -9.23
CA ARG A 229 25.70 -29.03 -8.78
C ARG A 229 24.82 -29.41 -7.60
N VAL A 230 24.24 -30.61 -7.60
CA VAL A 230 23.50 -31.17 -6.44
C VAL A 230 24.37 -31.19 -5.19
N GLY A 231 25.58 -31.74 -5.27
CA GLY A 231 26.54 -31.74 -4.16
C GLY A 231 26.95 -30.33 -3.74
N GLY A 232 27.18 -29.44 -4.71
CA GLY A 232 27.46 -28.03 -4.48
C GLY A 232 26.32 -27.29 -3.78
N ALA A 233 25.06 -27.59 -4.10
CA ALA A 233 23.89 -27.00 -3.46
C ALA A 233 23.78 -27.42 -1.99
N ILE A 234 24.03 -28.71 -1.70
CA ILE A 234 24.10 -29.22 -0.32
C ILE A 234 25.22 -28.51 0.44
N ALA A 235 26.43 -28.44 -0.14
CA ALA A 235 27.56 -27.76 0.47
C ALA A 235 27.27 -26.27 0.72
N LEU A 236 26.62 -25.59 -0.24
CA LEU A 236 26.23 -24.18 -0.12
C LEU A 236 25.29 -23.96 1.07
N VAL A 237 24.31 -24.83 1.30
CA VAL A 237 23.39 -24.71 2.44
C VAL A 237 24.10 -25.08 3.74
N VAL A 238 24.79 -26.22 3.79
CA VAL A 238 25.43 -26.74 5.02
C VAL A 238 26.54 -25.82 5.52
N VAL A 239 27.34 -25.23 4.62
CA VAL A 239 28.46 -24.35 4.98
C VAL A 239 28.02 -22.88 4.98
N GLY A 240 27.19 -22.47 4.02
CA GLY A 240 26.78 -21.07 3.87
C GLY A 240 25.87 -20.59 5.01
N VAL A 241 24.95 -21.42 5.51
CA VAL A 241 24.03 -21.02 6.60
C VAL A 241 24.79 -20.67 7.89
N PRO A 242 25.73 -21.51 8.41
CA PRO A 242 26.55 -21.14 9.56
C PRO A 242 27.37 -19.86 9.35
N ILE A 243 28.05 -19.73 8.21
CA ILE A 243 28.88 -18.56 7.90
C ILE A 243 28.05 -17.28 7.87
N LEU A 244 26.93 -17.29 7.15
CA LEU A 244 26.04 -16.12 7.07
C LEU A 244 25.44 -15.78 8.43
N THR A 245 25.11 -16.77 9.26
CA THR A 245 24.63 -16.53 10.63
C THR A 245 25.68 -15.81 11.48
N VAL A 246 26.95 -16.21 11.40
CA VAL A 246 28.04 -15.53 12.11
C VAL A 246 28.20 -14.09 11.64
N ILE A 247 28.18 -13.85 10.32
CA ILE A 247 28.26 -12.51 9.73
C ILE A 247 27.08 -11.65 10.20
N ASP A 248 25.87 -12.21 10.21
CA ASP A 248 24.65 -11.53 10.61
C ASP A 248 24.70 -11.07 12.08
N VAL A 249 25.15 -11.95 12.98
CA VAL A 249 25.35 -11.63 14.40
C VAL A 249 26.39 -10.51 14.57
N GLN A 250 27.51 -10.56 13.84
CA GLN A 250 28.54 -9.52 13.91
C GLN A 250 28.02 -8.15 13.42
N LEU A 251 27.25 -8.13 12.34
CA LEU A 251 26.66 -6.90 11.82
C LEU A 251 25.57 -6.35 12.75
N ALA A 252 24.74 -7.22 13.33
CA ALA A 252 23.74 -6.83 14.30
C ALA A 252 24.39 -6.19 15.53
N MET A 253 25.48 -6.77 16.05
CA MET A 253 26.26 -6.19 17.14
C MET A 253 26.78 -4.79 16.79
N ARG A 254 27.36 -4.60 15.60
CA ARG A 254 27.86 -3.29 15.16
C ARG A 254 26.73 -2.26 15.02
N LEU A 255 25.54 -2.67 14.61
CA LEU A 255 24.39 -1.79 14.46
C LEU A 255 23.74 -1.41 15.80
N TRP A 256 23.67 -2.35 16.74
CA TRP A 256 22.98 -2.14 18.02
C TRP A 256 23.86 -1.47 19.08
N TYR A 257 25.16 -1.78 19.10
CA TYR A 257 26.09 -1.26 20.10
C TYR A 257 27.07 -0.21 19.56
N GLY A 258 27.00 0.12 18.26
CA GLY A 258 27.83 1.17 17.68
C GLY A 258 27.24 2.57 17.89
N ASP A 259 28.10 3.55 18.11
CA ASP A 259 27.70 4.96 18.16
C ASP A 259 27.07 5.40 16.84
N ARG A 260 25.89 6.01 16.93
CA ARG A 260 25.19 6.59 15.78
C ARG A 260 25.60 8.05 15.67
N VAL A 261 26.10 8.46 14.50
CA VAL A 261 26.23 9.88 14.16
C VAL A 261 24.82 10.45 14.12
N GLN A 262 24.44 11.17 15.18
CA GLN A 262 23.22 11.97 15.15
C GLN A 262 23.53 13.15 14.21
N PRO A 263 22.76 13.34 13.12
CA PRO A 263 22.89 14.57 12.38
C PRO A 263 22.61 15.70 13.37
N GLU A 264 23.56 16.64 13.46
CA GLU A 264 23.39 17.86 14.22
C GLU A 264 21.99 18.39 13.90
N ASN A 265 21.18 18.65 14.93
CA ASN A 265 19.85 19.23 14.75
C ASN A 265 20.06 20.57 14.05
N LYS A 266 20.06 20.58 12.72
CA LYS A 266 19.97 21.82 11.95
C LYS A 266 18.69 22.47 12.43
N GLN A 267 18.87 23.54 13.19
CA GLN A 267 17.84 24.50 13.49
C GLN A 267 17.28 24.86 12.12
N TYR A 268 16.09 24.35 11.81
CA TYR A 268 15.40 24.73 10.59
C TYR A 268 15.05 26.19 10.82
N ASP A 269 15.90 27.09 10.31
CA ASP A 269 15.56 28.48 10.16
C ASP A 269 14.20 28.51 9.48
N ALA A 270 13.26 29.23 10.08
CA ALA A 270 11.96 29.41 9.48
C ALA A 270 12.20 30.17 8.17
N ASP A 271 12.22 29.46 7.05
CA ASP A 271 12.36 30.05 5.71
C ASP A 271 11.40 31.24 5.60
N GLU A 272 11.94 32.47 5.64
CA GLU A 272 11.18 33.72 5.48
C GLU A 272 10.36 33.69 4.17
N THR A 273 10.87 32.98 3.15
CA THR A 273 10.21 32.73 1.86
C THR A 273 8.83 32.08 1.98
N ASN A 274 8.63 31.14 2.92
CA ASN A 274 7.32 30.52 3.13
C ASN A 274 6.35 31.47 3.85
N ALA A 275 6.88 32.36 4.69
CA ALA A 275 6.10 33.34 5.41
C ALA A 275 5.50 34.38 4.45
N ASP A 276 6.29 34.87 3.49
CA ASP A 276 5.82 35.85 2.49
C ASP A 276 4.83 35.25 1.49
N PHE A 277 5.07 34.02 1.01
CA PHE A 277 4.12 33.32 0.13
C PHE A 277 2.75 33.13 0.80
N LEU A 278 2.75 32.70 2.08
CA LEU A 278 1.51 32.48 2.82
C LEU A 278 0.80 33.78 3.20
N ALA A 279 1.54 34.88 3.40
CA ALA A 279 0.98 36.20 3.62
C ALA A 279 0.06 36.65 2.46
N GLY A 280 0.42 36.27 1.23
CA GLY A 280 -0.37 36.56 0.03
C GLY A 280 -1.67 35.75 -0.09
N ILE A 281 -1.81 34.65 0.65
CA ILE A 281 -2.95 33.71 0.48
C ILE A 281 -3.89 33.69 1.69
N ALA A 282 -3.35 33.84 2.91
CA ALA A 282 -4.14 33.85 4.13
C ALA A 282 -3.60 34.89 5.12
N SER A 283 -4.52 35.51 5.87
CA SER A 283 -4.18 36.49 6.91
C SER A 283 -4.47 35.95 8.31
N GLY A 284 -3.71 36.46 9.29
CA GLY A 284 -3.95 36.28 10.71
C GLY A 284 -4.11 34.81 11.16
N PRO A 285 -5.19 34.47 11.89
CA PRO A 285 -5.38 33.11 12.41
C PRO A 285 -5.50 32.02 11.34
N THR A 286 -6.08 32.33 10.18
CA THR A 286 -6.22 31.35 9.08
C THR A 286 -4.85 30.90 8.56
N ARG A 287 -3.91 31.85 8.46
CA ARG A 287 -2.53 31.56 8.07
C ARG A 287 -1.82 30.65 9.08
N SER A 288 -2.03 30.89 10.37
CA SER A 288 -1.45 30.06 11.43
C SER A 288 -1.93 28.61 11.34
N VAL A 289 -3.21 28.39 10.98
CA VAL A 289 -3.76 27.05 10.71
C VAL A 289 -3.08 26.41 9.50
N VAL A 290 -2.92 27.14 8.38
CA VAL A 290 -2.22 26.64 7.18
C VAL A 290 -0.78 26.22 7.51
N GLU A 291 -0.03 27.08 8.20
CA GLU A 291 1.34 26.80 8.62
C GLU A 291 1.42 25.57 9.52
N ASN A 292 0.49 25.42 10.46
CA ASN A 292 0.43 24.26 11.35
C ASN A 292 0.17 22.97 10.56
N VAL A 293 -0.80 22.99 9.63
CA VAL A 293 -1.12 21.84 8.77
C VAL A 293 0.12 21.43 7.96
N TRP A 294 0.82 22.38 7.34
CA TRP A 294 2.03 22.08 6.55
C TRP A 294 3.19 21.57 7.40
N ARG A 295 3.47 22.21 8.54
CA ARG A 295 4.53 21.77 9.47
C ARG A 295 4.25 20.35 9.98
N ARG A 296 2.99 20.02 10.30
CA ARG A 296 2.59 18.67 10.71
C ARG A 296 2.71 17.66 9.57
N THR A 297 2.29 18.00 8.35
CA THR A 297 2.50 17.11 7.17
C THR A 297 3.98 16.84 6.95
N LYS A 298 4.83 17.88 7.03
CA LYS A 298 6.28 17.76 6.84
C LYS A 298 6.93 16.87 7.92
N ARG A 299 6.49 17.00 9.18
CA ARG A 299 7.00 16.20 10.32
C ARG A 299 6.48 14.77 10.34
N SER A 300 5.25 14.54 9.87
CA SER A 300 4.61 13.21 9.84
C SER A 300 3.92 12.94 8.51
N PRO A 301 4.67 12.75 7.40
CA PRO A 301 4.09 12.53 6.07
C PRO A 301 3.33 11.21 5.96
N LEU A 302 3.57 10.28 6.88
CA LEU A 302 2.92 8.96 6.90
C LEU A 302 1.41 9.04 7.06
N ARG A 303 0.89 10.14 7.59
CA ARG A 303 -0.56 10.37 7.63
C ARG A 303 -1.16 10.35 6.22
N LEU A 304 -0.43 10.74 5.18
CA LEU A 304 -0.95 10.75 3.80
C LEU A 304 -0.89 9.38 3.11
N LEU A 305 -0.34 8.33 3.75
CA LEU A 305 -0.27 7.01 3.11
C LEU A 305 -1.64 6.45 2.74
N TYR A 306 -2.70 6.73 3.52
CA TYR A 306 -4.05 6.27 3.17
C TYR A 306 -4.57 6.92 1.88
N VAL A 307 -4.10 8.13 1.54
CA VAL A 307 -4.40 8.79 0.28
C VAL A 307 -3.61 8.17 -0.86
N ILE A 308 -2.38 7.73 -0.59
CA ILE A 308 -1.51 7.11 -1.61
C ILE A 308 -2.01 5.71 -2.00
N TYR A 309 -2.50 4.88 -1.08
CA TYR A 309 -2.87 3.49 -1.42
C TYR A 309 -3.88 3.37 -2.59
N PRO A 310 -4.91 4.21 -2.71
CA PRO A 310 -5.82 4.13 -3.84
C PRO A 310 -5.22 4.51 -5.21
N ILE A 311 -4.02 5.12 -5.27
CA ILE A 311 -3.33 5.35 -6.55
C ILE A 311 -3.03 4.04 -7.28
N PHE A 312 -2.92 2.92 -6.54
CA PHE A 312 -2.73 1.60 -7.13
C PHE A 312 -3.93 1.16 -7.98
N PHE A 313 -5.12 1.76 -7.83
CA PHE A 313 -6.23 1.51 -8.75
C PHE A 313 -6.00 2.10 -10.15
N LEU A 314 -5.06 3.05 -10.30
CA LEU A 314 -4.65 3.58 -11.59
C LEU A 314 -3.66 2.67 -12.32
N THR A 315 -3.11 1.60 -11.70
CA THR A 315 -2.10 0.77 -12.37
C THR A 315 -2.62 0.11 -13.64
N GLY A 316 -3.83 -0.46 -13.61
CA GLY A 316 -4.46 -1.09 -14.78
C GLY A 316 -4.67 -0.09 -15.93
N PRO A 317 -5.38 1.03 -15.71
CA PRO A 317 -5.56 2.06 -16.74
C PRO A 317 -4.26 2.63 -17.32
N ILE A 318 -3.21 2.79 -16.50
CA ILE A 318 -1.91 3.26 -16.99
C ILE A 318 -1.20 2.13 -17.76
N GLN A 319 -1.29 0.87 -17.33
CA GLN A 319 -0.80 -0.30 -18.08
C GLN A 319 -1.47 -0.39 -19.45
N ASP A 320 -2.79 -0.21 -19.52
CA ASP A 320 -3.54 -0.21 -20.79
C ASP A 320 -3.02 0.91 -21.72
N ALA A 321 -2.75 2.10 -21.20
CA ALA A 321 -2.17 3.20 -21.98
C ALA A 321 -0.75 2.89 -22.48
N VAL A 322 0.09 2.27 -21.63
CA VAL A 322 1.44 1.86 -22.02
C VAL A 322 1.39 0.77 -23.10
N GLN A 323 0.52 -0.23 -22.95
CA GLN A 323 0.35 -1.31 -23.93
C GLN A 323 -0.23 -0.79 -25.25
N ALA A 324 -1.17 0.16 -25.20
CA ALA A 324 -1.75 0.79 -26.38
C ALA A 324 -0.78 1.78 -27.08
N GLY A 325 0.32 2.16 -26.45
CA GLY A 325 1.28 3.15 -26.96
C GLY A 325 0.77 4.59 -26.98
N HIS A 326 -0.42 4.85 -26.42
CA HIS A 326 -1.04 6.18 -26.33
C HIS A 326 -1.97 6.27 -25.11
N VAL A 327 -2.27 7.48 -24.65
CA VAL A 327 -3.16 7.67 -23.49
C VAL A 327 -4.59 7.27 -23.87
N THR A 328 -5.19 6.36 -23.11
CA THR A 328 -6.58 5.92 -23.32
C THR A 328 -7.58 7.00 -22.93
N GLY A 329 -8.78 7.00 -23.53
CA GLY A 329 -9.83 7.97 -23.20
C GLY A 329 -10.36 7.87 -21.76
N SER A 330 -10.14 6.75 -21.07
CA SER A 330 -10.55 6.54 -19.67
C SER A 330 -9.55 7.11 -18.65
N LEU A 331 -8.26 7.20 -18.99
CA LEU A 331 -7.23 7.63 -18.05
C LEU A 331 -7.44 9.06 -17.52
N PRO A 332 -7.77 10.08 -18.33
CA PRO A 332 -8.01 11.44 -17.83
C PRO A 332 -9.18 11.53 -16.85
N VAL A 333 -10.22 10.72 -17.07
CA VAL A 333 -11.37 10.62 -16.17
C VAL A 333 -10.95 10.02 -14.84
N LEU A 334 -10.17 8.93 -14.85
CA LEU A 334 -9.72 8.28 -13.62
C LEU A 334 -8.70 9.12 -12.84
N VAL A 335 -7.82 9.86 -13.53
CA VAL A 335 -6.88 10.81 -12.92
C VAL A 335 -7.64 11.96 -12.26
N SER A 336 -8.63 12.53 -12.96
CA SER A 336 -9.51 13.55 -12.41
C SER A 336 -10.27 13.05 -11.17
N PHE A 337 -10.84 11.84 -11.22
CA PHE A 337 -11.52 11.23 -10.08
C PHE A 337 -10.61 11.05 -8.88
N TYR A 338 -9.48 10.36 -9.09
CA TYR A 338 -8.53 10.05 -8.02
C TYR A 338 -7.96 11.33 -7.42
N GLY A 339 -7.64 12.33 -8.25
CA GLY A 339 -7.17 13.62 -7.76
C GLY A 339 -8.20 14.28 -6.85
N ALA A 340 -9.47 14.37 -7.27
CA ALA A 340 -10.52 15.00 -6.47
C ALA A 340 -10.74 14.24 -5.15
N TRP A 341 -10.66 12.91 -5.21
CA TRP A 341 -10.71 12.03 -4.05
C TRP A 341 -9.53 12.23 -3.10
N ALA A 342 -8.32 12.37 -3.64
CA ALA A 342 -7.11 12.52 -2.86
C ALA A 342 -7.09 13.84 -2.09
N LEU A 343 -7.63 14.92 -2.68
CA LEU A 343 -7.73 16.22 -2.03
C LEU A 343 -8.62 16.19 -0.79
N GLY A 344 -9.86 15.70 -0.90
CA GLY A 344 -10.72 15.58 0.27
C GLY A 344 -10.24 14.50 1.23
N GLY A 345 -9.68 13.40 0.70
CA GLY A 345 -8.98 12.40 1.49
C GLY A 345 -8.01 13.05 2.46
N ALA A 346 -7.14 13.95 2.00
CA ALA A 346 -6.14 14.62 2.83
C ALA A 346 -6.70 15.52 3.96
N THR A 347 -8.00 15.88 3.94
CA THR A 347 -8.65 16.72 4.97
C THR A 347 -9.68 15.98 5.82
N LEU A 348 -9.71 14.65 5.74
CA LEU A 348 -10.79 13.82 6.27
C LEU A 348 -10.82 13.65 7.81
N ASN A 349 -9.87 14.25 8.54
CA ASN A 349 -9.80 14.14 10.01
C ASN A 349 -9.32 15.45 10.67
N PRO A 350 -9.99 16.59 10.41
CA PRO A 350 -9.46 17.90 10.78
C PRO A 350 -9.31 18.07 12.30
N LEU A 351 -10.30 17.64 13.08
CA LEU A 351 -10.24 17.69 14.55
C LEU A 351 -9.29 16.64 15.13
N GLY A 352 -9.30 15.42 14.58
CA GLY A 352 -8.43 14.34 15.05
C GLY A 352 -6.95 14.63 14.80
N ASP A 353 -6.63 15.34 13.72
CA ASP A 353 -5.28 15.75 13.36
C ASP A 353 -4.69 16.82 14.31
N GLU A 354 -5.51 17.47 15.15
CA GLU A 354 -5.06 18.29 16.27
C GLU A 354 -4.49 17.46 17.42
N GLY A 355 -4.98 16.24 17.61
CA GLY A 355 -4.50 15.32 18.64
C GLY A 355 -4.43 15.97 20.03
N ALA A 356 -3.29 15.87 20.69
CA ALA A 356 -3.06 16.45 22.02
C ALA A 356 -3.13 17.99 22.06
N MET A 357 -3.04 18.67 20.90
CA MET A 357 -3.14 20.13 20.83
C MET A 357 -4.58 20.62 20.70
N LEU A 358 -5.55 19.73 20.47
CA LEU A 358 -6.95 20.12 20.29
C LEU A 358 -7.49 21.00 21.42
N PRO A 359 -7.26 20.72 22.72
CA PRO A 359 -7.75 21.58 23.79
C PRO A 359 -7.19 23.01 23.68
N VAL A 360 -5.91 23.15 23.31
CA VAL A 360 -5.25 24.45 23.12
C VAL A 360 -5.83 25.16 21.90
N THR A 361 -6.07 24.45 20.81
CA THR A 361 -6.66 25.00 19.58
C THR A 361 -8.08 25.50 19.84
N LEU A 362 -8.90 24.79 20.63
CA LEU A 362 -10.29 25.16 20.95
C LEU A 362 -10.40 26.39 21.85
N ILE A 363 -9.45 26.62 22.77
CA ILE A 363 -9.43 27.81 23.64
C ILE A 363 -8.65 28.99 23.06
N SER A 364 -8.05 28.81 21.88
CA SER A 364 -7.30 29.87 21.19
C SER A 364 -8.24 30.92 20.59
N THR A 365 -7.68 31.97 20.00
CA THR A 365 -8.45 32.99 19.29
C THR A 365 -8.87 32.56 17.87
N VAL A 366 -8.68 31.28 17.50
CA VAL A 366 -9.05 30.76 16.19
C VAL A 366 -10.54 30.42 16.16
N GLU A 367 -11.30 31.10 15.30
CA GLU A 367 -12.71 30.77 15.05
C GLU A 367 -12.84 29.57 14.10
N GLY A 368 -13.95 28.83 14.18
CA GLY A 368 -14.24 27.69 13.30
C GLY A 368 -14.17 28.01 11.81
N LYS A 369 -14.55 29.24 11.40
CA LYS A 369 -14.38 29.72 10.01
C LYS A 369 -12.92 29.75 9.59
N GLN A 370 -12.03 30.21 10.47
CA GLN A 370 -10.60 30.32 10.20
C GLN A 370 -9.96 28.93 10.20
N PHE A 371 -10.38 28.05 11.11
CA PHE A 371 -9.96 26.66 11.17
C PHE A 371 -10.29 25.88 9.89
N VAL A 372 -11.56 25.93 9.45
CA VAL A 372 -12.02 25.23 8.23
C VAL A 372 -11.37 25.82 6.99
N LYS A 373 -11.35 27.15 6.83
CA LYS A 373 -10.68 27.80 5.69
C LYS A 373 -9.19 27.46 5.64
N GLY A 374 -8.50 27.45 6.78
CA GLY A 374 -7.09 27.10 6.85
C GLY A 374 -6.82 25.69 6.30
N HIS A 375 -7.63 24.71 6.68
CA HIS A 375 -7.53 23.35 6.13
C HIS A 375 -7.82 23.30 4.62
N MET A 376 -8.86 24.01 4.17
CA MET A 376 -9.19 24.06 2.75
C MET A 376 -8.06 24.68 1.91
N ILE A 377 -7.48 25.78 2.38
CA ILE A 377 -6.39 26.49 1.73
C ILE A 377 -5.13 25.61 1.71
N ALA A 378 -4.79 25.00 2.85
CA ALA A 378 -3.57 24.20 3.00
C ALA A 378 -3.48 23.05 1.99
N VAL A 379 -4.62 22.43 1.65
CA VAL A 379 -4.67 21.35 0.64
C VAL A 379 -4.89 21.87 -0.76
N SER A 380 -5.73 22.89 -0.95
CA SER A 380 -6.08 23.37 -2.28
C SER A 380 -4.92 24.04 -3.01
N ILE A 381 -4.09 24.84 -2.32
CA ILE A 381 -2.93 25.53 -2.95
C ILE A 381 -1.98 24.54 -3.63
N VAL A 382 -1.71 23.40 -2.98
CA VAL A 382 -0.74 22.42 -3.48
C VAL A 382 -1.43 21.41 -4.39
N GLY A 383 -2.57 20.91 -3.96
CA GLY A 383 -3.21 19.77 -4.59
C GLY A 383 -4.01 20.11 -5.84
N LEU A 384 -4.69 21.27 -5.89
CA LEU A 384 -5.49 21.67 -7.07
C LEU A 384 -4.63 21.89 -8.32
N PRO A 385 -3.48 22.58 -8.27
CA PRO A 385 -2.63 22.70 -9.45
C PRO A 385 -2.17 21.33 -9.97
N ILE A 386 -1.82 20.40 -9.07
CA ILE A 386 -1.35 19.06 -9.45
C ILE A 386 -2.44 18.28 -10.18
N ILE A 387 -3.67 18.22 -9.65
CA ILE A 387 -4.79 17.53 -10.32
C ILE A 387 -5.14 18.21 -11.64
N VAL A 388 -5.19 19.53 -11.70
CA VAL A 388 -5.56 20.26 -12.93
C VAL A 388 -4.53 19.99 -14.03
N VAL A 389 -3.24 20.08 -13.71
CA VAL A 389 -2.16 19.77 -14.65
C VAL A 389 -2.18 18.30 -15.07
N ALA A 390 -2.38 17.37 -14.13
CA ALA A 390 -2.43 15.95 -14.45
C ALA A 390 -3.64 15.60 -15.34
N THR A 391 -4.82 16.14 -15.05
CA THR A 391 -6.03 15.97 -15.88
C THR A 391 -5.86 16.62 -17.24
N ALA A 392 -5.27 17.82 -17.32
CA ALA A 392 -5.00 18.51 -18.58
C ALA A 392 -4.01 17.72 -19.45
N LEU A 393 -2.89 17.28 -18.86
CA LEU A 393 -1.85 16.54 -19.57
C LEU A 393 -2.38 15.20 -20.10
N THR A 394 -3.05 14.43 -19.25
CA THR A 394 -3.64 13.15 -19.68
C THR A 394 -4.75 13.38 -20.71
N GLY A 395 -5.60 14.38 -20.52
CA GLY A 395 -6.67 14.73 -21.45
C GLY A 395 -6.15 15.15 -22.83
N PHE A 396 -5.13 16.01 -22.87
CA PHE A 396 -4.47 16.46 -24.09
C PHE A 396 -3.82 15.33 -24.88
N LEU A 397 -3.21 14.36 -24.17
CA LEU A 397 -2.57 13.19 -24.79
C LEU A 397 -3.56 12.07 -25.18
N SER A 398 -4.82 12.17 -24.75
CA SER A 398 -5.87 11.18 -24.99
C SER A 398 -6.64 11.44 -26.28
N PRO A 399 -7.42 10.47 -26.81
CA PRO A 399 -8.29 10.68 -27.96
C PRO A 399 -9.54 11.55 -27.65
N LEU A 400 -9.61 12.21 -26.50
CA LEU A 400 -10.75 13.06 -26.13
C LEU A 400 -10.73 14.39 -26.88
N GLU A 401 -11.91 14.83 -27.32
CA GLU A 401 -12.10 16.17 -27.88
C GLU A 401 -11.68 17.28 -26.89
N PRO A 402 -11.15 18.41 -27.37
CA PRO A 402 -10.75 19.55 -26.52
C PRO A 402 -11.77 19.97 -25.50
N THR A 403 -13.03 20.09 -25.92
CA THR A 403 -14.16 20.45 -25.05
C THR A 403 -14.28 19.50 -23.86
N ARG A 404 -14.05 18.19 -24.05
CA ARG A 404 -14.25 17.18 -23.00
C ARG A 404 -13.15 17.25 -21.94
N TRP A 405 -11.88 17.38 -22.33
CA TRP A 405 -10.83 17.46 -21.32
C TRP A 405 -10.77 18.82 -20.63
N ILE A 406 -11.17 19.91 -21.29
CA ILE A 406 -11.38 21.21 -20.63
C ILE A 406 -12.51 21.13 -19.60
N LEU A 407 -13.63 20.47 -19.93
CA LEU A 407 -14.71 20.22 -18.98
C LEU A 407 -14.23 19.35 -17.80
N LEU A 408 -13.42 18.32 -18.06
CA LEU A 408 -12.82 17.51 -17.00
C LEU A 408 -11.89 18.31 -16.09
N MET A 409 -11.13 19.28 -16.61
CA MET A 409 -10.35 20.20 -15.76
C MET A 409 -11.28 21.03 -14.86
N GLY A 410 -12.35 21.61 -15.42
CA GLY A 410 -13.34 22.36 -14.64
C GLY A 410 -14.00 21.50 -13.55
N VAL A 411 -14.41 20.28 -13.91
CA VAL A 411 -14.96 19.29 -12.97
C VAL A 411 -13.93 18.92 -11.90
N SER A 412 -12.65 18.79 -12.26
CA SER A 412 -11.57 18.49 -11.30
C SER A 412 -11.40 19.60 -10.26
N VAL A 413 -11.48 20.87 -10.68
CA VAL A 413 -11.44 22.02 -9.76
C VAL A 413 -12.66 22.03 -8.85
N LEU A 414 -13.86 21.95 -9.43
CA LEU A 414 -15.12 22.00 -8.69
C LEU A 414 -15.23 20.86 -7.69
N LEU A 415 -15.01 19.61 -8.13
CA LEU A 415 -15.09 18.42 -7.28
C LEU A 415 -13.91 18.30 -6.32
N GLY A 416 -12.73 18.83 -6.66
CA GLY A 416 -11.62 18.94 -5.72
C GLY A 416 -11.97 19.84 -4.54
N LEU A 417 -12.49 21.05 -4.80
CA LEU A 417 -12.91 21.99 -3.76
C LEU A 417 -14.12 21.47 -2.97
N ALA A 418 -15.13 20.93 -3.67
CA ALA A 418 -16.30 20.31 -3.05
C ALA A 418 -15.90 19.13 -2.17
N GLY A 419 -15.01 18.27 -2.67
CA GLY A 419 -14.48 17.12 -1.96
C GLY A 419 -13.75 17.49 -0.68
N ILE A 420 -12.93 18.54 -0.70
CA ILE A 420 -12.27 19.08 0.50
C ILE A 420 -13.32 19.50 1.55
N ALA A 421 -14.31 20.31 1.17
CA ALA A 421 -15.33 20.79 2.10
C ALA A 421 -16.17 19.65 2.69
N VAL A 422 -16.62 18.72 1.84
CA VAL A 422 -17.39 17.54 2.24
C VAL A 422 -16.57 16.63 3.16
N ALA A 423 -15.29 16.42 2.87
CA ALA A 423 -14.41 15.62 3.70
C ALA A 423 -14.18 16.23 5.09
N ILE A 424 -14.01 17.56 5.18
CA ILE A 424 -13.91 18.26 6.47
C ILE A 424 -15.21 18.09 7.26
N GLY A 425 -16.37 18.21 6.61
CA GLY A 425 -17.69 17.97 7.23
C GLY A 425 -17.81 16.57 7.81
N ILE A 426 -17.66 15.55 6.96
CA ILE A 426 -17.74 14.14 7.35
C ILE A 426 -16.69 13.81 8.42
N GLY A 427 -15.47 14.32 8.28
CA GLY A 427 -14.39 14.12 9.23
C GLY A 427 -14.65 14.78 10.59
N SER A 428 -15.36 15.90 10.61
CA SER A 428 -15.80 16.58 11.84
C SER A 428 -16.98 15.88 12.51
N THR A 429 -17.81 15.16 11.74
CA THR A 429 -18.88 14.29 12.27
C THR A 429 -18.31 13.02 12.91
N PHE A 430 -17.27 12.43 12.32
CA PHE A 430 -16.65 11.20 12.79
C PHE A 430 -15.17 11.40 13.13
N PRO A 431 -14.84 12.32 14.07
CA PRO A 431 -13.46 12.60 14.39
C PRO A 431 -12.82 11.38 15.03
N ARG A 432 -11.54 11.17 14.73
CA ARG A 432 -10.77 10.10 15.34
C ARG A 432 -9.52 10.65 15.98
N PHE A 433 -9.42 10.56 17.30
CA PHE A 433 -8.26 11.00 18.09
C PHE A 433 -7.26 9.89 18.37
N GLY A 434 -7.73 8.63 18.34
CA GLY A 434 -6.90 7.47 18.63
C GLY A 434 -5.82 7.25 17.57
N GLU A 435 -4.57 7.29 18.01
CA GLU A 435 -3.43 6.87 17.21
C GLU A 435 -3.54 5.40 16.80
N VAL A 436 -3.48 5.14 15.50
CA VAL A 436 -3.43 3.77 14.97
C VAL A 436 -1.99 3.46 14.60
N ASN A 437 -1.56 2.23 14.90
CA ASN A 437 -0.32 1.71 14.36
C ASN A 437 -0.46 1.56 12.83
N VAL A 438 -0.08 2.59 12.06
CA VAL A 438 -0.02 2.53 10.58
C VAL A 438 1.06 1.56 10.15
N THR A 439 2.15 1.50 10.92
CA THR A 439 3.13 0.42 10.89
C THR A 439 3.43 -0.02 12.33
N LYS A 440 3.97 -1.23 12.53
CA LYS A 440 4.27 -1.76 13.88
C LYS A 440 5.13 -0.84 14.77
N SER A 441 5.80 0.16 14.20
CA SER A 441 6.70 1.09 14.88
C SER A 441 6.37 2.57 14.69
N ARG A 442 5.27 2.91 14.00
CA ARG A 442 4.85 4.30 13.80
C ARG A 442 3.35 4.42 13.89
N ARG A 443 2.95 5.28 14.82
CA ARG A 443 1.57 5.65 15.06
C ARG A 443 1.26 6.91 14.26
N ALA A 444 0.08 6.94 13.68
CA ALA A 444 -0.48 8.17 13.15
C ALA A 444 -1.97 8.15 13.45
N VAL A 445 -2.52 9.34 13.65
CA VAL A 445 -3.96 9.51 13.65
C VAL A 445 -4.39 9.39 12.19
N VAL A 446 -5.14 8.34 11.87
CA VAL A 446 -5.73 8.13 10.54
C VAL A 446 -7.23 8.41 10.65
N PRO A 447 -7.89 8.80 9.55
CA PRO A 447 -9.32 9.03 9.57
C PRO A 447 -10.11 7.83 10.10
N SER A 448 -11.31 8.11 10.61
CA SER A 448 -12.28 7.07 10.93
C SER A 448 -12.59 6.24 9.68
N LYS A 449 -12.75 4.91 9.84
CA LYS A 449 -13.19 4.05 8.74
C LYS A 449 -14.54 4.49 8.20
N THR A 450 -15.43 4.94 9.09
CA THR A 450 -16.74 5.49 8.72
C THR A 450 -16.56 6.75 7.89
N ALA A 451 -15.75 7.71 8.35
CA ALA A 451 -15.47 8.92 7.56
C ALA A 451 -14.93 8.59 6.17
N PHE A 452 -14.00 7.64 6.09
CA PHE A 452 -13.39 7.21 4.82
C PHE A 452 -14.40 6.58 3.87
N VAL A 453 -15.25 5.67 4.36
CA VAL A 453 -16.28 5.02 3.55
C VAL A 453 -17.34 6.02 3.12
N THR A 454 -17.85 6.85 4.04
CA THR A 454 -18.88 7.84 3.75
C THR A 454 -18.40 8.87 2.74
N TYR A 455 -17.20 9.43 2.93
CA TYR A 455 -16.62 10.37 1.97
C TYR A 455 -16.40 9.74 0.60
N SER A 456 -15.82 8.53 0.56
CA SER A 456 -15.58 7.82 -0.69
C SER A 456 -16.88 7.52 -1.43
N ALA A 457 -17.95 7.15 -0.72
CA ALA A 457 -19.27 6.91 -1.31
C ALA A 457 -19.89 8.20 -1.85
N VAL A 458 -19.90 9.28 -1.07
CA VAL A 458 -20.46 10.58 -1.50
C VAL A 458 -19.73 11.08 -2.75
N LEU A 459 -18.39 11.02 -2.75
CA LEU A 459 -17.62 11.45 -3.91
C LEU A 459 -17.81 10.53 -5.11
N MET A 460 -17.84 9.21 -4.92
CA MET A 460 -18.08 8.26 -6.01
C MET A 460 -19.46 8.47 -6.65
N ILE A 461 -20.49 8.72 -5.86
CA ILE A 461 -21.84 9.01 -6.36
C ILE A 461 -21.87 10.35 -7.10
N GLY A 462 -21.29 11.40 -6.52
CA GLY A 462 -21.26 12.74 -7.14
C GLY A 462 -20.43 12.77 -8.42
N TYR A 463 -19.20 12.25 -8.37
CA TYR A 463 -18.29 12.18 -9.51
C TYR A 463 -18.81 11.23 -10.59
N GLY A 464 -19.21 10.01 -10.21
CA GLY A 464 -19.81 9.05 -11.13
C GLY A 464 -21.04 9.62 -11.80
N GLY A 465 -21.89 10.32 -11.04
CA GLY A 465 -23.05 11.03 -11.58
C GLY A 465 -22.67 12.08 -12.63
N ALA A 466 -21.63 12.88 -12.37
CA ALA A 466 -21.14 13.89 -13.29
C ALA A 466 -20.58 13.27 -14.59
N VAL A 467 -19.76 12.23 -14.48
CA VAL A 467 -19.20 11.51 -15.64
C VAL A 467 -20.31 10.89 -16.47
N ILE A 468 -21.28 10.21 -15.84
CA ILE A 468 -22.44 9.62 -16.53
C ILE A 468 -23.23 10.70 -17.27
N ALA A 469 -23.43 11.89 -16.68
CA ALA A 469 -24.14 12.98 -17.33
C ALA A 469 -23.40 13.53 -18.56
N ILE A 470 -22.07 13.65 -18.48
CA ILE A 470 -21.21 14.23 -19.53
C ILE A 470 -20.90 13.22 -20.64
N THR A 471 -20.86 11.91 -20.35
CA THR A 471 -20.43 10.86 -21.28
C THR A 471 -21.59 9.95 -21.70
N PRO A 472 -22.14 10.11 -22.93
CA PRO A 472 -23.31 9.34 -23.38
C PRO A 472 -23.10 7.82 -23.39
N SER A 473 -21.90 7.35 -23.76
CA SER A 473 -21.57 5.92 -23.79
C SER A 473 -21.61 5.30 -22.39
N THR A 474 -21.13 6.01 -21.37
CA THR A 474 -21.19 5.56 -19.97
C THR A 474 -22.63 5.43 -19.50
N ALA A 475 -23.50 6.38 -19.84
CA ALA A 475 -24.92 6.29 -19.49
C ALA A 475 -25.62 5.10 -20.16
N ALA A 476 -25.26 4.78 -21.41
CA ALA A 476 -25.75 3.59 -22.10
C ALA A 476 -25.28 2.31 -21.39
N SER A 477 -24.00 2.21 -21.03
CA SER A 477 -23.47 1.05 -20.28
C SER A 477 -24.15 0.88 -18.92
N VAL A 478 -24.42 1.98 -18.20
CA VAL A 478 -25.13 1.94 -16.91
C VAL A 478 -26.58 1.50 -17.11
N ALA A 479 -27.27 2.01 -18.13
CA ALA A 479 -28.63 1.56 -18.46
C ALA A 479 -28.67 0.05 -18.76
N SER A 480 -27.73 -0.46 -19.56
CA SER A 480 -27.60 -1.89 -19.85
C SER A 480 -27.28 -2.71 -18.59
N MET A 481 -26.42 -2.22 -17.71
CA MET A 481 -26.10 -2.87 -16.44
C MET A 481 -27.34 -2.96 -15.53
N VAL A 482 -28.12 -1.89 -15.42
CA VAL A 482 -29.37 -1.88 -14.64
C VAL A 482 -30.37 -2.88 -15.22
N HIS A 483 -30.54 -2.88 -16.55
CA HIS A 483 -31.41 -3.85 -17.21
C HIS A 483 -30.98 -5.29 -16.94
N PHE A 484 -29.68 -5.58 -17.04
CA PHE A 484 -29.13 -6.90 -16.73
C PHE A 484 -29.37 -7.31 -15.27
N LEU A 485 -29.02 -6.46 -14.30
CA LEU A 485 -29.16 -6.75 -12.87
C LEU A 485 -30.61 -6.95 -12.46
N THR A 486 -31.51 -6.10 -12.96
CA THR A 486 -32.93 -6.23 -12.67
C THR A 486 -33.48 -7.50 -13.32
N GLY A 487 -33.06 -7.83 -14.55
CA GLY A 487 -33.42 -9.08 -15.23
C GLY A 487 -33.00 -10.34 -14.46
N VAL A 488 -31.81 -10.35 -13.87
CA VAL A 488 -31.35 -11.43 -12.96
C VAL A 488 -32.27 -11.56 -11.74
N LEU A 489 -32.82 -10.45 -11.26
CA LEU A 489 -33.77 -10.41 -10.13
C LEU A 489 -35.22 -10.67 -10.55
N GLY A 490 -35.50 -10.97 -11.83
CA GLY A 490 -36.83 -11.26 -12.36
C GLY A 490 -37.65 -10.04 -12.78
N TYR A 491 -37.06 -8.84 -12.82
CA TYR A 491 -37.71 -7.60 -13.21
C TYR A 491 -36.97 -6.95 -14.40
N ALA A 492 -37.52 -6.86 -15.60
CA ALA A 492 -36.82 -6.22 -16.73
C ALA A 492 -37.01 -4.69 -16.72
N LEU A 493 -36.27 -3.95 -15.89
CA LEU A 493 -36.38 -2.49 -15.85
C LEU A 493 -35.63 -1.87 -17.03
N GLU A 494 -36.37 -1.29 -17.98
CA GLU A 494 -35.79 -0.53 -19.08
C GLU A 494 -35.73 0.96 -18.73
N ILE A 495 -34.52 1.47 -18.54
CA ILE A 495 -34.26 2.89 -18.33
C ILE A 495 -33.55 3.44 -19.57
N SER A 496 -34.10 4.48 -20.19
CA SER A 496 -33.43 5.12 -21.31
C SER A 496 -32.11 5.78 -20.86
N PRO A 497 -31.04 5.75 -21.69
CA PRO A 497 -29.78 6.42 -21.36
C PRO A 497 -29.96 7.91 -21.05
N GLY A 498 -30.93 8.58 -21.70
CA GLY A 498 -31.27 9.97 -21.41
C GLY A 498 -31.77 10.20 -19.99
N ARG A 499 -32.62 9.31 -19.45
CA ARG A 499 -33.08 9.38 -18.05
C ARG A 499 -31.94 9.12 -17.07
N VAL A 500 -31.07 8.15 -17.37
CA VAL A 500 -29.87 7.87 -16.56
C VAL A 500 -28.99 9.12 -16.46
N ARG A 501 -28.74 9.81 -17.58
CA ARG A 501 -27.97 11.07 -17.61
C ARG A 501 -28.59 12.17 -16.75
N LEU A 502 -29.91 12.37 -16.87
CA LEU A 502 -30.62 13.39 -16.11
C LEU A 502 -30.55 13.13 -14.61
N VAL A 503 -30.87 11.92 -14.17
CA VAL A 503 -30.84 11.55 -12.74
C VAL A 503 -29.42 11.63 -12.19
N ALA A 504 -28.44 11.06 -12.90
CA ALA A 504 -27.04 11.10 -12.53
C ALA A 504 -26.51 12.55 -12.43
N GLY A 505 -26.86 13.40 -13.39
CA GLY A 505 -26.51 14.82 -13.41
C GLY A 505 -27.18 15.59 -12.28
N ALA A 506 -28.44 15.32 -11.96
CA ALA A 506 -29.15 15.94 -10.84
C ALA A 506 -28.51 15.57 -9.50
N VAL A 507 -28.20 14.29 -9.29
CA VAL A 507 -27.50 13.81 -8.07
C VAL A 507 -26.12 14.47 -7.96
N ALA A 508 -25.37 14.53 -9.06
CA ALA A 508 -24.07 15.19 -9.10
C ALA A 508 -24.18 16.69 -8.79
N ALA A 509 -25.19 17.38 -9.32
CA ALA A 509 -25.44 18.79 -9.05
C ALA A 509 -25.79 19.03 -7.57
N VAL A 510 -26.65 18.20 -6.97
CA VAL A 510 -26.98 18.29 -5.54
C VAL A 510 -25.73 18.07 -4.68
N LEU A 511 -24.97 17.00 -4.93
CA LEU A 511 -23.77 16.71 -4.16
C LEU A 511 -22.63 17.71 -4.40
N GLY A 512 -22.55 18.32 -5.59
CA GLY A 512 -21.54 19.31 -5.94
C GLY A 512 -21.86 20.73 -5.48
N LEU A 513 -23.15 21.11 -5.42
CA LEU A 513 -23.56 22.49 -5.12
C LEU A 513 -24.10 22.65 -3.69
N VAL A 514 -24.81 21.65 -3.16
CA VAL A 514 -25.49 21.75 -1.85
C VAL A 514 -24.62 21.18 -0.74
N ALA A 515 -24.00 20.01 -0.97
CA ALA A 515 -23.22 19.35 0.09
C ALA A 515 -22.00 20.17 0.57
N PRO A 516 -21.21 20.85 -0.30
CA PRO A 516 -20.05 21.61 0.16
C PRO A 516 -20.37 22.79 1.10
N PRO A 517 -21.32 23.71 0.80
CA PRO A 517 -21.66 24.78 1.72
C PRO A 517 -22.32 24.26 3.01
N ALA A 518 -23.12 23.19 2.94
CA ALA A 518 -23.69 22.54 4.12
C ALA A 518 -22.58 21.97 5.01
N ALA A 519 -21.66 21.18 4.44
CA ALA A 519 -20.52 20.60 5.15
C ALA A 519 -19.60 21.68 5.74
N TYR A 520 -19.37 22.78 5.03
CA TYR A 520 -18.61 23.92 5.54
C TYR A 520 -19.28 24.53 6.77
N ARG A 521 -20.57 24.88 6.68
CA ARG A 521 -21.32 25.48 7.79
C ARG A 521 -21.38 24.54 9.00
N TYR A 522 -21.62 23.26 8.76
CA TYR A 522 -21.61 22.23 9.79
C TYR A 522 -20.25 22.17 10.49
N SER A 523 -19.16 22.11 9.73
CA SER A 523 -17.80 22.01 10.29
C SER A 523 -17.43 23.21 11.15
N VAL A 524 -17.80 24.42 10.71
CA VAL A 524 -17.58 25.67 11.46
C VAL A 524 -18.31 25.59 12.79
N ARG A 525 -19.62 25.30 12.77
CA ARG A 525 -20.41 25.18 14.00
C ARG A 525 -19.88 24.09 14.92
N ARG A 526 -19.48 22.94 14.35
CA ARG A 526 -18.98 21.80 15.10
C ARG A 526 -17.66 22.10 15.80
N PHE A 527 -16.78 22.90 15.19
CA PHE A 527 -15.57 23.38 15.83
C PHE A 527 -15.89 24.35 16.98
N ASP A 528 -16.75 25.35 16.73
CA ASP A 528 -17.10 26.39 17.71
C ASP A 528 -17.84 25.82 18.94
N SER A 529 -18.59 24.72 18.77
CA SER A 529 -19.34 24.05 19.84
C SER A 529 -18.70 22.74 20.32
N TYR A 530 -17.45 22.46 19.96
CA TYR A 530 -16.81 21.19 20.32
C TYR A 530 -16.57 21.11 21.83
N VAL A 531 -17.08 20.05 22.45
CA VAL A 531 -16.86 19.73 23.88
C VAL A 531 -16.05 18.44 23.96
N LEU A 532 -15.03 18.44 24.83
CA LEU A 532 -14.19 17.27 25.09
C LEU A 532 -14.93 16.33 26.06
N ASP A 533 -15.50 15.25 25.55
CA ASP A 533 -16.04 14.19 26.40
C ASP A 533 -14.95 13.16 26.74
N GLY A 534 -14.93 12.72 28.00
CA GLY A 534 -13.91 11.80 28.54
C GLY A 534 -13.96 10.37 28.00
N ASP A 535 -14.92 10.04 27.12
CA ASP A 535 -15.16 8.68 26.62
C ASP A 535 -15.57 8.65 25.14
N ASP A 536 -14.74 9.24 24.26
CA ASP A 536 -14.91 9.17 22.79
C ASP A 536 -14.51 7.80 22.22
N SER A 537 -15.13 6.73 22.75
CA SER A 537 -15.00 5.34 22.30
C SER A 537 -16.15 4.91 21.37
N GLY A 538 -16.37 5.67 20.29
CA GLY A 538 -16.75 5.11 18.98
C GLY A 538 -18.18 4.62 18.71
N SER A 539 -19.22 5.04 19.45
CA SER A 539 -20.60 4.57 19.22
C SER A 539 -21.56 5.53 18.47
N ALA A 540 -21.13 6.70 18.02
CA ALA A 540 -22.01 7.74 17.44
C ALA A 540 -22.17 7.72 15.89
N ALA A 541 -22.14 6.56 15.24
CA ALA A 541 -22.04 6.49 13.77
C ALA A 541 -23.34 6.85 12.99
N LEU A 542 -24.53 6.67 13.57
CA LEU A 542 -25.80 6.76 12.84
C LEU A 542 -26.59 8.07 13.08
N ARG A 543 -26.37 8.80 14.19
CA ARG A 543 -27.08 10.08 14.45
C ARG A 543 -26.48 11.24 13.66
N GLY A 544 -25.15 11.33 13.58
CA GLY A 544 -24.48 12.46 12.93
C GLY A 544 -24.68 12.55 11.41
N LEU A 545 -25.15 11.48 10.75
CA LEU A 545 -25.40 11.47 9.31
C LEU A 545 -26.75 12.15 8.96
N PHE A 546 -27.74 12.10 9.86
CA PHE A 546 -29.00 12.84 9.72
C PHE A 546 -28.82 14.33 10.05
N ASP A 547 -28.04 14.66 11.08
CA ASP A 547 -27.71 16.05 11.44
C ASP A 547 -26.97 16.82 10.33
N LEU A 548 -26.26 16.11 9.43
CA LEU A 548 -25.54 16.72 8.30
C LEU A 548 -26.49 17.25 7.20
N PHE A 549 -27.71 16.68 7.11
CA PHE A 549 -28.70 17.02 6.08
C PHE A 549 -29.95 17.72 6.64
N ASP A 550 -30.24 17.62 7.95
CA ASP A 550 -31.38 18.29 8.60
C ASP A 550 -31.16 19.80 8.87
N HIS A 551 -29.97 20.33 8.55
CA HIS A 551 -29.61 21.75 8.76
C HIS A 551 -29.12 22.48 7.49
N ALA A 552 -29.31 21.88 6.32
CA ALA A 552 -29.18 22.55 5.02
C ALA A 552 -30.49 23.25 4.66
#